data_AF-A0A5C4UP00-F1
#
_entry.id   AF-A0A5C4UP00-F1
#
_cell.length_a   1.000
_cell.length_b   1.000
_cell.length_c   1.000
_cell.angle_alpha   90.00
_cell.angle_beta   90.00
_cell.angle_gamma   90.00
#
_symmetry.space_group_name_H-M   'P 1'
#
loop_
_entity.id
_entity.type
_entity.pdbx_description
1 polymer ?
#
loop_
_entity_poly.entity_id
_entity_poly.type
_entity_poly.pdbx_seq_one_letter_code
_entity_poly.pdbx_strand_id
1 'polypeptide(L)'
;MGDVEFVVEGPVRRADVPELCERLADLVWARGARVVTLDARGLGGPGPDAVEAVARLALTARRLGCEPRFARIDARLLGLLGLLGLGEVVGQAEEGKEPRGVEERVDARDPPP
;
A
#
# COMPACT_ATOMS: atom_id res chain seq x y z
N MET A 1 12.48 13.75 6.42
CA MET A 1 11.24 12.97 6.67
C MET A 1 11.63 11.51 6.43
N GLY A 2 11.72 10.69 7.48
CA GLY A 2 12.25 9.33 7.36
C GLY A 2 11.19 8.34 6.89
N ASP A 3 11.58 7.42 6.01
CA ASP A 3 10.88 6.16 5.80
C ASP A 3 11.25 5.20 6.95
N VAL A 4 10.32 4.35 7.36
CA VAL A 4 10.53 3.36 8.42
C VAL A 4 10.08 1.98 7.94
N GLU A 5 10.78 0.94 8.35
CA GLU A 5 10.38 -0.43 8.07
C GLU A 5 9.64 -1.01 9.29
N PHE A 6 8.53 -1.69 9.02
CA PHE A 6 7.79 -2.46 10.00
C PHE A 6 7.69 -3.91 9.53
N VAL A 7 8.30 -4.83 10.28
CA VAL A 7 8.35 -6.25 9.93
C VAL A 7 7.28 -7.01 10.68
N VAL A 8 6.43 -7.73 9.92
CA VAL A 8 5.47 -8.67 10.50
C VAL A 8 6.18 -10.00 10.76
N GLU A 9 6.17 -10.46 12.01
CA GLU A 9 6.79 -11.72 12.43
C GLU A 9 5.74 -12.83 12.60
N GLY A 10 6.02 -13.98 11.98
CA GLY A 10 5.23 -15.21 12.15
C GLY A 10 3.85 -15.18 11.49
N PRO A 11 3.23 -16.36 11.29
CA PRO A 11 1.91 -16.45 10.68
C PRO A 11 0.92 -15.70 11.55
N VAL A 12 0.32 -14.65 10.99
CA VAL A 12 -0.60 -13.78 11.72
C VAL A 12 -1.96 -14.46 11.82
N ARG A 13 -2.53 -14.43 13.02
CA ARG A 13 -3.94 -14.71 13.27
C ARG A 13 -4.70 -13.42 13.46
N ARG A 14 -5.99 -13.47 13.20
CA ARG A 14 -6.91 -12.36 13.47
C ARG A 14 -6.76 -11.75 14.88
N ALA A 15 -6.47 -12.58 15.89
CA ALA A 15 -6.30 -12.13 17.27
C ALA A 15 -5.05 -11.25 17.49
N ASP A 16 -4.03 -11.37 16.63
CA ASP A 16 -2.75 -10.65 16.75
C ASP A 16 -2.83 -9.26 16.10
N VAL A 17 -3.82 -9.03 15.24
CA VAL A 17 -3.92 -7.80 14.42
C VAL A 17 -4.04 -6.52 15.25
N PRO A 18 -4.82 -6.47 16.36
CA PRO A 18 -4.85 -5.28 17.22
C PRO A 18 -3.47 -4.88 17.75
N GLU A 19 -2.70 -5.84 18.26
CA GLU A 19 -1.35 -5.59 18.79
C GLU A 19 -0.40 -5.10 17.67
N LEU A 20 -0.49 -5.71 16.48
CA LEU A 20 0.30 -5.27 15.32
C LEU A 20 -0.03 -3.81 14.92
N CYS A 21 -1.31 -3.42 14.99
CA CYS A 21 -1.73 -2.04 14.72
C CYS A 21 -1.18 -1.06 15.76
N GLU A 22 -1.20 -1.42 17.05
CA GLU A 22 -0.64 -0.59 18.13
C GLU A 22 0.86 -0.40 17.94
N ARG A 23 1.61 -1.48 17.71
CA ARG A 23 3.06 -1.44 17.44
C ARG A 23 3.42 -0.59 16.23
N LEU A 24 2.62 -0.68 15.16
CA LEU A 24 2.81 0.17 13.98
C LEU A 24 2.57 1.64 14.32
N ALA A 25 1.51 1.95 15.08
CA ALA A 25 1.18 3.32 15.46
C ALA A 25 2.29 3.94 16.32
N ASP A 26 2.79 3.20 17.30
CA ASP A 26 3.90 3.62 18.16
C ASP A 26 5.16 3.89 17.35
N LEU A 27 5.50 3.00 16.39
CA LEU A 27 6.65 3.19 15.51
C LEU A 27 6.52 4.46 14.68
N VAL A 28 5.37 4.65 14.01
CA VAL A 28 5.13 5.81 13.14
C VAL A 28 5.18 7.10 13.94
N TRP A 29 4.57 7.13 15.12
CA TRP A 29 4.55 8.29 16.00
C TRP A 29 5.95 8.62 16.53
N ALA A 30 6.65 7.63 17.08
CA ALA A 30 8.00 7.79 17.64
C ALA A 30 9.05 8.22 16.60
N ARG A 31 8.79 7.98 15.31
CA ARG A 31 9.69 8.34 14.21
C ARG A 31 9.22 9.57 13.42
N GLY A 32 7.99 10.05 13.65
CA GLY A 32 7.37 11.08 12.80
C GLY A 32 7.33 10.66 11.33
N ALA A 33 7.17 9.36 11.09
CA ALA A 33 7.30 8.75 9.77
C ALA A 33 6.10 9.09 8.88
N ARG A 34 6.37 9.22 7.58
CA ARG A 34 5.36 9.62 6.58
C ARG A 34 5.21 8.62 5.47
N VAL A 35 6.16 7.71 5.38
CA VAL A 35 6.11 6.48 4.60
C VAL A 35 6.50 5.37 5.56
N VAL A 36 5.81 4.22 5.47
CA VAL A 36 6.17 3.00 6.18
C VAL A 36 6.19 1.83 5.20
N THR A 37 7.32 1.13 5.15
CA THR A 37 7.45 -0.13 4.42
C THR A 37 7.06 -1.29 5.33
N LEU A 38 5.91 -1.92 5.04
CA LEU A 38 5.38 -3.10 5.70
C LEU A 38 5.93 -4.36 5.04
N ASP A 39 6.83 -5.07 5.73
CA ASP A 39 7.29 -6.38 5.29
C ASP A 39 6.27 -7.46 5.66
N ALA A 40 5.60 -7.97 4.63
CA ALA A 40 4.51 -8.92 4.71
C ALA A 40 4.96 -10.40 4.71
N ARG A 41 6.28 -10.69 4.73
CA ARG A 41 6.81 -12.07 4.69
C ARG A 41 6.25 -12.97 5.80
N GLY A 42 5.91 -12.38 6.94
CA GLY A 42 5.42 -13.11 8.11
C GLY A 42 3.99 -13.62 7.98
N LEU A 43 3.12 -13.00 7.17
CA LEU A 43 1.65 -13.14 7.25
C LEU A 43 1.07 -14.55 7.19
N GLY A 44 1.83 -15.59 6.79
CA GLY A 44 1.40 -16.98 6.88
C GLY A 44 0.63 -17.50 5.67
N GLY A 45 0.67 -16.78 4.55
CA GLY A 45 0.09 -17.20 3.26
C GLY A 45 -1.27 -16.57 2.93
N PRO A 46 -1.91 -16.96 1.82
CA PRO A 46 -3.20 -16.43 1.41
C PRO A 46 -4.32 -16.93 2.33
N GLY A 47 -5.07 -16.01 2.93
CA GLY A 47 -6.20 -16.34 3.79
C GLY A 47 -6.85 -15.12 4.45
N PRO A 48 -7.99 -15.30 5.13
CA PRO A 48 -8.72 -14.20 5.75
C PRO A 48 -7.91 -13.47 6.82
N ASP A 49 -7.10 -14.19 7.61
CA ASP A 49 -6.22 -13.59 8.63
C ASP A 49 -5.21 -12.62 7.99
N ALA A 50 -4.57 -13.03 6.89
CA ALA A 50 -3.60 -12.20 6.18
C ALA A 50 -4.27 -11.00 5.47
N VAL A 51 -5.46 -11.18 4.89
CA VAL A 51 -6.25 -10.08 4.30
C VAL A 51 -6.64 -9.06 5.37
N GLU A 52 -7.12 -9.51 6.52
CA GLU A 52 -7.47 -8.63 7.64
C GLU A 52 -6.25 -7.86 8.16
N ALA A 53 -5.11 -8.53 8.33
CA ALA A 53 -3.87 -7.91 8.75
C ALA A 53 -3.41 -6.81 7.77
N VAL A 54 -3.37 -7.10 6.46
CA VAL A 54 -3.02 -6.12 5.41
C VAL A 54 -3.95 -4.92 5.46
N ALA A 55 -5.26 -5.16 5.47
CA ALA A 55 -6.25 -4.08 5.46
C ALA A 55 -6.15 -3.19 6.70
N ARG A 56 -6.00 -3.79 7.90
CA ARG A 56 -5.91 -3.03 9.15
C ARG A 56 -4.58 -2.28 9.29
N LEU A 57 -3.46 -2.86 8.88
CA LEU A 57 -2.16 -2.17 8.89
C LEU A 57 -2.15 -0.98 7.92
N ALA A 58 -2.63 -1.17 6.69
CA ALA A 58 -2.74 -0.08 5.71
C ALA A 58 -3.65 1.05 6.23
N LEU A 59 -4.82 0.71 6.79
CA LEU A 59 -5.74 1.69 7.36
C LEU A 59 -5.12 2.44 8.55
N THR A 60 -4.37 1.74 9.41
CA THR A 60 -3.70 2.32 10.57
C THR A 60 -2.66 3.35 10.13
N ALA A 61 -1.78 3.00 9.17
CA ALA A 61 -0.80 3.94 8.63
C ALA A 61 -1.48 5.19 8.02
N ARG A 62 -2.51 4.98 7.19
CA ARG A 62 -3.24 6.08 6.54
C ARG A 62 -3.91 7.02 7.54
N ARG A 63 -4.50 6.48 8.62
CA ARG A 63 -5.10 7.30 9.70
C ARG A 63 -4.08 8.14 10.45
N LEU A 64 -2.82 7.71 10.49
CA LEU A 64 -1.71 8.47 11.06
C LEU A 64 -1.09 9.46 10.07
N GLY A 65 -1.64 9.57 8.85
CA GLY A 65 -1.08 10.40 7.78
C GLY A 65 0.25 9.86 7.24
N CYS A 66 0.43 8.54 7.29
CA CYS A 66 1.60 7.80 6.81
C CYS A 66 1.20 6.93 5.60
N GLU A 67 1.97 7.00 4.51
CA GLU A 67 1.77 6.19 3.30
C GLU A 67 2.29 4.76 3.54
N PRO A 68 1.43 3.72 3.48
CA PRO A 68 1.89 2.34 3.57
C PRO A 68 2.44 1.85 2.22
N ARG A 69 3.57 1.16 2.25
CA ARG A 69 4.15 0.41 1.13
C ARG A 69 4.34 -1.03 1.54
N PHE A 70 3.87 -1.98 0.75
CA PHE A 70 4.02 -3.40 1.07
C PHE A 70 5.23 -4.00 0.36
N ALA A 71 6.06 -4.72 1.12
CA ALA A 71 7.21 -5.45 0.63
C ALA A 71 7.04 -6.95 0.92
N ARG A 72 7.60 -7.81 0.05
CA ARG A 72 7.61 -9.28 0.22
C ARG A 72 6.23 -9.89 0.49
N ILE A 73 5.18 -9.32 -0.12
CA ILE A 73 3.83 -9.89 -0.06
C ILE A 73 3.78 -11.19 -0.88
N ASP A 74 3.13 -12.21 -0.32
CA ASP A 74 2.90 -13.47 -1.03
C ASP A 74 2.04 -13.23 -2.29
N ALA A 75 2.46 -13.78 -3.43
CA ALA A 75 1.78 -13.55 -4.71
C ALA A 75 0.35 -14.10 -4.74
N ARG A 76 0.05 -15.18 -4.01
CA ARG A 76 -1.31 -15.72 -3.91
C ARG A 76 -2.19 -14.83 -3.04
N LEU A 77 -1.63 -14.25 -1.98
CA LEU A 77 -2.32 -13.23 -1.19
C LEU A 77 -2.62 -11.99 -2.03
N LEU A 78 -1.66 -11.53 -2.85
CA LEU A 78 -1.88 -10.43 -3.79
C LEU A 78 -3.02 -10.75 -4.78
N GLY A 79 -3.02 -11.97 -5.34
CA GLY A 79 -4.13 -12.43 -6.19
C GLY A 79 -5.48 -12.46 -5.49
N LEU A 80 -5.51 -12.92 -4.23
CA LEU A 80 -6.73 -12.91 -3.41
C LEU A 80 -7.21 -11.47 -3.14
N LEU A 81 -6.31 -10.55 -2.81
CA LEU A 81 -6.66 -9.14 -2.63
C LEU A 81 -7.25 -8.55 -3.92
N GLY A 82 -6.65 -8.83 -5.08
CA GLY A 82 -7.20 -8.43 -6.38
C GLY A 82 -8.61 -8.97 -6.62
N LEU A 83 -8.84 -10.26 -6.36
CA LEU A 83 -10.17 -10.88 -6.48
C LEU A 83 -11.21 -10.26 -5.55
N LEU A 84 -10.80 -9.79 -4.38
CA LEU A 84 -11.67 -9.14 -3.40
C LEU A 84 -11.86 -7.63 -3.67
N GLY A 85 -11.26 -7.07 -4.72
CA GLY A 85 -11.27 -5.62 -4.99
C GLY A 85 -10.43 -4.81 -3.99
N LEU A 86 -9.48 -5.46 -3.30
CA LEU A 86 -8.59 -4.87 -2.30
C LEU A 86 -7.17 -4.65 -2.82
N GLY A 87 -6.94 -4.76 -4.13
CA GLY A 87 -5.64 -4.52 -4.76
C GLY A 87 -5.01 -3.16 -4.43
N GLU A 88 -5.84 -2.11 -4.43
CA GLU A 88 -5.44 -0.73 -4.09
C GLU A 88 -4.91 -0.56 -2.65
N VAL A 89 -5.22 -1.50 -1.75
CA VAL A 89 -4.75 -1.45 -0.36
C VAL A 89 -3.23 -1.58 -0.30
N VAL A 90 -2.66 -2.41 -1.18
CA VAL A 90 -1.22 -2.68 -1.23
C VAL A 90 -0.47 -1.79 -2.21
N GLY A 91 -1.16 -0.79 -2.79
CA GLY A 91 -0.57 0.14 -3.75
C GLY A 91 -0.11 -0.59 -5.00
N GLN A 92 -0.97 -1.44 -5.58
CA GLN A 92 -0.78 -1.80 -6.98
C GLN A 92 -0.66 -0.48 -7.72
N ALA A 93 0.52 -0.25 -8.33
CA ALA A 93 0.67 0.90 -9.19
C ALA A 93 -0.46 0.79 -10.21
N GLU A 94 -1.40 1.74 -10.17
CA GLU A 94 -2.05 2.20 -11.39
C GLU A 94 -0.93 2.19 -12.42
N GLU A 95 -1.02 1.32 -13.44
CA GLU A 95 -0.14 1.44 -14.60
C GLU A 95 -0.19 2.92 -14.93
N GLY A 96 0.92 3.62 -14.65
CA GLY A 96 0.95 5.06 -14.79
C GLY A 96 0.40 5.31 -16.16
N LYS A 97 -0.74 5.99 -16.26
CA LYS A 97 -1.14 6.56 -17.54
C LYS A 97 0.09 7.35 -17.93
N GLU A 98 0.85 6.82 -18.89
CA GLU A 98 1.82 7.61 -19.60
C GLU A 98 1.08 8.90 -19.93
N PRO A 99 1.63 10.07 -19.64
CA PRO A 99 1.09 11.27 -20.22
C PRO A 99 1.25 11.07 -21.72
N ARG A 100 0.22 10.54 -22.38
CA ARG A 100 0.10 10.62 -23.83
C ARG A 100 0.04 12.11 -24.08
N GLY A 101 1.20 12.69 -24.36
CA GLY A 101 1.32 14.01 -24.92
C GLY A 101 0.42 14.00 -26.14
N VAL A 102 -0.72 14.65 -26.03
CA VAL A 102 -1.51 14.97 -27.20
C VAL A 102 -0.69 16.05 -27.90
N GLU A 103 0.12 15.67 -28.88
CA GLU A 103 0.57 16.63 -29.88
C GLU A 103 -0.69 17.08 -30.62
N GLU A 104 -1.27 18.18 -30.15
CA GLU A 104 -2.23 18.93 -30.92
C GLU A 104 -1.51 19.42 -32.17
N ARG A 105 -1.80 18.79 -33.31
CA ARG A 105 -1.41 19.31 -34.62
C ARG A 105 -2.07 20.67 -34.78
N VAL A 106 -1.28 21.73 -34.64
CA VAL A 106 -1.68 23.06 -35.07
C VAL A 106 -1.84 23.00 -36.59
N ASP A 107 -3.08 23.05 -37.10
CA ASP A 107 -3.36 23.16 -38.53
C ASP A 107 -2.98 24.59 -38.96
N ALA A 108 -2.03 24.70 -39.89
CA ALA A 108 -1.46 25.97 -40.36
C ALA A 108 -2.38 26.70 -41.37
N ARG A 109 -3.67 26.86 -41.05
CA ARG A 109 -4.65 27.50 -41.94
C ARG A 109 -5.61 28.49 -41.27
N ASP A 110 -5.19 29.14 -40.19
CA ASP A 110 -5.94 30.31 -39.70
C ASP A 110 -5.25 31.62 -40.16
N PRO A 111 -5.93 32.51 -40.91
CA PRO A 111 -5.34 33.77 -41.36
C PRO A 111 -5.24 34.79 -40.20
N PRO A 112 -4.22 35.66 -40.20
CA PRO A 112 -4.03 36.66 -39.14
C PRO A 112 -5.12 37.75 -39.18
N PRO A 113 -5.39 38.41 -38.02
CA PRO A 113 -6.43 39.43 -37.88
C PRO A 113 -6.18 40.70 -38.71
#